data_AF-A0A482T0U6-F1
#
_entry.id   AF-A0A482T0U6-F1
#
_cell.length_a   1.000
_cell.length_b   1.000
_cell.length_c   1.000
_cell.angle_alpha   90.00
_cell.angle_beta   90.00
_cell.angle_gamma   90.00
#
_symmetry.space_group_name_H-M   'P 1'
#
loop_
_entity.id
_entity.type
_entity.pdbx_description
1 polymer ?
#
loop_
_entity_poly.entity_id
_entity_poly.type
_entity_poly.pdbx_seq_one_letter_code
_entity_poly.pdbx_strand_id
1 'polypeptide(L)'
;MAHPRDVIKLLHDRYNVLQALEAHPSTKQEILPEVDVARSTLDTIMRQLETSGLVAYSDGEWHLTVYGHCACGRVAEFLPIKTVLERGGEGDI
;
A
#
# COMPACT_ATOMS: atom_id res chain seq x y z
N MET A 1 -0.91 12.32 16.39
CA MET A 1 -1.37 12.66 15.03
C MET A 1 -0.13 12.89 14.17
N ALA A 2 0.04 12.12 13.09
CA ALA A 2 1.12 12.35 12.13
C ALA A 2 0.89 13.68 11.38
N HIS A 3 1.96 14.37 10.99
CA HIS A 3 1.84 15.62 10.24
C HIS A 3 1.28 15.34 8.83
N PRO A 4 0.35 16.15 8.28
CA PRO A 4 -0.29 15.85 7.00
C PRO A 4 0.67 15.57 5.83
N ARG A 5 1.81 16.28 5.79
CA ARG A 5 2.87 16.06 4.79
C ARG A 5 3.51 14.68 4.88
N ASP A 6 3.68 14.15 6.08
CA ASP A 6 4.30 12.85 6.32
C ASP A 6 3.35 11.73 5.89
N VAL A 7 2.04 11.93 6.10
CA VAL A 7 1.00 11.01 5.63
C VAL A 7 0.95 10.98 4.10
N ILE A 8 1.00 12.14 3.43
CA ILE A 8 1.01 12.20 1.96
C ILE A 8 2.25 11.50 1.39
N LYS A 9 3.43 11.72 1.98
CA LYS A 9 4.64 11.05 1.55
C LYS A 9 4.55 9.53 1.76
N LEU A 10 4.04 9.09 2.91
CA LEU A 10 3.84 7.67 3.22
C LEU A 10 2.84 7.01 2.26
N LEU A 11 1.74 7.70 1.94
CA LEU A 11 0.76 7.26 0.95
C LEU A 11 1.40 7.08 -0.43
N HIS A 12 2.22 8.03 -0.87
CA HIS A 12 2.90 7.97 -2.17
C HIS A 12 3.93 6.83 -2.20
N ASP A 13 4.79 6.74 -1.19
CA ASP A 13 5.89 5.77 -1.15
C ASP A 13 5.39 4.32 -0.98
N ARG A 14 4.20 4.13 -0.41
CA ARG A 14 3.61 2.84 -0.05
C ARG A 14 2.26 2.58 -0.67
N TYR A 15 1.96 3.26 -1.77
CA TYR A 15 0.70 3.13 -2.48
C TYR A 15 0.43 1.67 -2.90
N ASN A 16 1.47 0.92 -3.28
CA ASN A 16 1.36 -0.50 -3.62
C ASN A 16 0.80 -1.36 -2.46
N VAL A 17 1.25 -1.13 -1.22
CA VAL A 17 0.72 -1.83 -0.03
C VAL A 17 -0.75 -1.50 0.18
N LEU A 18 -1.12 -0.22 0.03
CA LEU A 18 -2.49 0.22 0.25
C LEU A 18 -3.44 -0.28 -0.85
N GLN A 19 -2.96 -0.33 -2.10
CA GLN A 19 -3.69 -0.87 -3.23
C GLN A 19 -3.95 -2.38 -3.06
N ALA A 20 -2.96 -3.14 -2.58
CA ALA A 20 -3.14 -4.56 -2.25
C ALA A 20 -4.27 -4.75 -1.23
N LEU A 21 -4.27 -3.93 -0.17
CA LEU A 21 -5.28 -3.97 0.88
C LEU A 21 -6.67 -3.46 0.45
N GLU A 22 -6.73 -2.59 -0.57
CA GLU A 22 -7.97 -2.12 -1.16
C GLU A 22 -8.68 -3.22 -1.95
N ALA A 23 -7.92 -4.09 -2.63
CA ALA A 23 -8.47 -5.22 -3.35
C ALA A 23 -8.99 -6.32 -2.40
N HIS A 24 -8.23 -6.62 -1.34
CA HIS A 24 -8.66 -7.54 -0.31
C HIS A 24 -7.91 -7.30 1.02
N PRO A 25 -8.61 -7.37 2.17
CA PRO A 25 -7.93 -7.54 3.44
C PRO A 25 -6.96 -8.71 3.37
N SER A 26 -5.73 -8.48 3.82
CA SER A 26 -4.64 -9.41 3.58
C SER A 26 -3.80 -9.60 4.84
N THR A 27 -3.34 -10.83 5.04
CA THR A 27 -2.33 -11.11 6.05
C THR A 27 -0.98 -10.53 5.63
N LYS A 28 -0.09 -10.34 6.60
CA LYS A 28 1.27 -9.90 6.32
C LYS A 28 2.02 -10.85 5.37
N GLN A 29 1.70 -12.14 5.38
CA GLN A 29 2.33 -13.13 4.50
C GLN A 29 1.91 -12.98 3.05
N GLU A 30 0.68 -12.50 2.80
CA GLU A 30 0.15 -12.23 1.47
C GLU A 30 0.62 -10.89 0.93
N ILE A 31 0.81 -9.89 1.80
CA ILE A 31 1.35 -8.58 1.40
C ILE A 31 2.82 -8.69 1.00
N LEU A 32 3.63 -9.46 1.76
CA LEU A 32 5.08 -9.57 1.55
C LEU A 32 5.51 -9.89 0.09
N PRO A 33 4.91 -10.85 -0.63
CA PRO A 33 5.28 -11.11 -2.02
C PRO A 33 4.83 -10.02 -3.00
N GLU A 34 3.80 -9.23 -2.65
CA GLU A 34 3.31 -8.14 -3.51
C GLU A 34 4.14 -6.85 -3.40
N VAL A 35 4.95 -6.74 -2.34
CA VAL A 35 5.81 -5.59 -2.10
C VAL A 35 7.28 -6.00 -2.04
N ASP A 36 8.09 -5.41 -2.92
CA ASP A 36 9.53 -5.69 -3.02
C ASP A 36 10.32 -5.05 -1.85
N VAL A 37 10.04 -5.47 -0.62
CA VAL A 37 10.68 -5.00 0.60
C VAL A 37 10.97 -6.15 1.57
N ALA A 38 12.02 -5.99 2.38
CA ALA A 38 12.32 -6.93 3.44
C ALA A 38 11.19 -6.99 4.50
N ARG A 39 11.01 -8.15 5.14
CA ARG A 39 9.98 -8.39 6.15
C ARG A 39 10.01 -7.40 7.33
N SER A 40 11.20 -7.01 7.78
CA SER A 40 11.38 -6.00 8.84
C SER A 40 10.98 -4.59 8.39
N THR A 41 11.22 -4.29 7.11
CA THR A 41 10.77 -3.04 6.48
C THR A 41 9.26 -3.02 6.37
N LEU A 42 8.64 -4.14 5.97
CA LEU A 42 7.18 -4.28 5.92
C LEU A 42 6.54 -4.04 7.30
N ASP A 43 7.08 -4.63 8.37
CA ASP A 43 6.60 -4.36 9.74
C ASP A 43 6.64 -2.88 10.10
N THR A 44 7.74 -2.22 9.76
CA THR A 44 7.91 -0.78 10.02
C THR A 44 6.87 0.03 9.25
N ILE A 45 6.62 -0.32 7.99
CA ILE A 45 5.61 0.31 7.13
C ILE A 45 4.22 0.09 7.71
N MET A 46 3.82 -1.15 8.02
CA MET A 46 2.49 -1.45 8.54
C MET A 46 2.22 -0.70 9.85
N ARG A 47 3.22 -0.64 10.74
CA ARG A 47 3.12 0.13 11.98
C ARG A 47 2.99 1.63 11.74
N GLN A 48 3.67 2.18 10.74
CA GLN A 48 3.52 3.59 10.36
C GLN A 48 2.13 3.87 9.77
N LEU A 49 1.62 2.99 8.92
CA LEU A 49 0.28 3.07 8.33
C LEU A 49 -0.80 2.97 9.42
N GLU A 50 -0.62 2.09 10.41
CA GLU A 50 -1.52 1.93 11.54
C GLU A 50 -1.49 3.17 12.45
N THR A 51 -0.29 3.66 12.79
CA THR A 51 -0.13 4.84 13.65
C THR A 51 -0.68 6.12 12.98
N SER A 52 -0.71 6.15 11.64
CA SER A 52 -1.33 7.23 10.87
C SER A 52 -2.83 7.03 10.63
N GLY A 53 -3.40 5.90 11.08
CA GLY A 53 -4.82 5.58 10.99
C GLY A 53 -5.27 5.15 9.60
N LEU A 54 -4.35 4.83 8.68
CA LEU A 54 -4.66 4.41 7.31
C LEU A 54 -5.07 2.94 7.25
N VAL A 55 -4.46 2.10 8.08
CA VAL A 55 -4.77 0.67 8.18
C VAL A 55 -5.09 0.30 9.63
N ALA A 56 -5.78 -0.81 9.81
CA ALA A 56 -6.02 -1.43 11.10
C ALA A 56 -5.74 -2.93 11.00
N TYR A 57 -5.24 -3.52 12.08
CA TYR A 57 -5.09 -4.96 12.18
C TYR A 57 -6.28 -5.54 12.95
N SER A 58 -7.06 -6.42 12.32
CA SER A 58 -8.19 -7.11 12.95
C SER A 58 -8.36 -8.51 12.36
N ASP A 59 -8.70 -9.47 13.21
CA ASP A 59 -8.95 -10.87 12.84
C ASP A 59 -7.80 -11.56 12.08
N GLY A 60 -6.56 -11.18 12.39
CA GLY A 60 -5.38 -11.78 11.76
C GLY A 60 -4.94 -11.09 10.48
N GLU A 61 -5.73 -10.15 9.97
CA GLU A 61 -5.57 -9.49 8.68
C GLU A 61 -5.41 -7.98 8.83
N TRP A 62 -4.80 -7.37 7.83
CA TRP A 62 -4.73 -5.92 7.70
C TRP A 62 -5.88 -5.43 6.83
N HIS A 63 -6.51 -4.35 7.29
CA HIS A 63 -7.66 -3.72 6.65
C HIS A 63 -7.36 -2.25 6.42
N LEU A 64 -7.80 -1.70 5.30
CA LEU A 64 -7.85 -0.25 5.16
C LEU A 64 -8.96 0.31 6.06
N THR A 65 -8.68 1.39 6.78
CA THR A 65 -9.72 2.14 7.47
C THR A 65 -10.53 2.96 6.48
N VAL A 66 -11.64 3.57 6.92
CA VAL A 66 -12.39 4.56 6.12
C VAL A 66 -11.48 5.71 5.69
N TYR A 67 -10.59 6.16 6.59
CA TYR A 67 -9.60 7.19 6.28
C TYR A 67 -8.59 6.71 5.23
N GLY A 68 -8.13 5.47 5.34
CA GLY A 68 -7.27 4.81 4.35
C GLY A 68 -7.88 4.75 2.96
N HIS A 69 -9.15 4.34 2.85
CA HIS A 69 -9.87 4.30 1.57
C HIS A 69 -9.98 5.68 0.93
N CYS A 70 -10.40 6.69 1.70
CA CYS A 70 -10.50 8.06 1.18
C CYS A 70 -9.13 8.62 0.75
N ALA A 71 -8.07 8.29 1.47
CA ALA A 71 -6.72 8.71 1.14
C ALA A 71 -6.19 8.00 -0.13
N CYS A 72 -6.44 6.69 -0.27
CA CYS A 72 -6.05 5.90 -1.43
C CYS A 72 -6.72 6.44 -2.70
N GLY A 73 -8.04 6.63 -2.68
CA GLY A 73 -8.80 7.15 -3.82
C GLY A 73 -8.35 8.54 -4.28
N ARG A 74 -7.93 9.41 -3.34
CA ARG A 74 -7.36 10.72 -3.70
C ARG A 74 -5.98 10.60 -4.33
N VAL A 75 -5.12 9.70 -3.84
CA VAL A 75 -3.79 9.52 -4.44
C VAL A 75 -3.90 8.89 -5.83
N ALA A 76 -4.84 7.96 -6.05
CA ALA A 76 -5.15 7.42 -7.38
C ALA A 76 -5.53 8.50 -8.40
N GLU A 77 -6.20 9.57 -7.96
CA GLU A 77 -6.57 10.72 -8.80
C GLU A 77 -5.35 11.57 -9.24
N PHE A 78 -4.29 11.60 -8.44
CA PHE A 78 -3.09 12.42 -8.68
C PHE A 78 -1.86 11.64 -9.13
N LEU A 79 -1.89 10.30 -9.07
CA LEU A 79 -0.85 9.49 -9.69
C LEU A 79 -1.00 9.61 -11.21
N PRO A 80 0.04 10.06 -11.94
CA PRO A 80 0.02 9.99 -13.39
C PRO A 80 -0.21 8.53 -13.75
N ILE A 81 -1.12 8.26 -14.69
CA ILE A 81 -1.33 6.94 -15.27
C ILE A 81 0.06 6.40 -15.64
N LYS A 82 0.64 5.51 -14.82
CA LYS A 82 1.82 4.75 -15.21
C LYS A 82 1.28 3.69 -16.16
N THR A 83 1.10 4.13 -17.40
CA THR A 83 0.61 3.35 -18.52
C THR A 83 1.45 2.08 -18.63
N VAL A 84 0.79 0.93 -18.48
CA VAL A 84 1.04 -0.32 -19.22
C VAL A 84 2.45 -0.42 -19.81
N LEU A 85 3.46 -0.78 -19.02
CA LEU A 85 4.79 -1.08 -19.55
C LEU A 85 5.50 -2.19 -18.76
N GLU A 86 4.83 -3.31 -18.46
CA GLU A 86 5.52 -4.60 -18.18
C GLU A 86 4.66 -5.79 -18.66
N ARG A 87 4.19 -5.73 -19.91
CA ARG A 87 3.74 -6.92 -20.67
C ARG A 87 4.44 -6.97 -22.02
N GLY A 88 5.61 -7.58 -22.00
CA GLY A 88 6.42 -8.02 -23.13
C GLY A 88 7.67 -8.60 -22.47
N GLY A 89 7.78 -9.91 -22.19
CA GLY A 89 7.48 -10.98 -23.13
C GLY A 89 8.58 -11.02 -24.19
N GLU A 90 9.84 -11.11 -23.78
CA GLU A 90 10.94 -11.46 -24.68
C GLU A 90 11.22 -12.95 -24.48
N GLY A 91 10.45 -13.74 -25.23
CA GLY A 91 10.78 -15.10 -25.62
C GLY A 91 10.75 -15.15 -27.15
N ASP A 92 11.73 -15.85 -27.73
CA ASP A 92 11.97 -16.09 -29.18
C ASP A 92 12.26 -14.82 -30.00
N ILE A 93 13.47 -14.60 -30.54
CA ILE A 93 14.33 -15.46 -31.38
C ILE A 93 15.78 -14.96 -31.40
#